data_AF-A0A6I1H4J6-F1
#
_entry.id   AF-A0A6I1H4J6-F1
#
_cell.length_a   1.000
_cell.length_b   1.000
_cell.length_c   1.000
_cell.angle_alpha   90.00
_cell.angle_beta   90.00
_cell.angle_gamma   90.00
#
_symmetry.space_group_name_H-M   'P 1'
#
loop_
_entity.id
_entity.type
_entity.pdbx_description
1 polymer ?
#
loop_
_entity_poly.entity_id
_entity_poly.type
_entity_poly.pdbx_seq_one_letter_code
_entity_poly.pdbx_strand_id
1 'polypeptide(L)'
;MNKNKPGALLIAALIGAALAGCASESSQALAVPTVTSAARPYVGPRTLIAVGKFDNRSNFMRGIFSDGVDRLGSQSKTILIAHLQTSNRFNVLDRDNMAELKQEAEFKKQGQNIKGADFVVTGDVTEFGRKEVGDKQLFGIMGRGKTQVAYAKVTLNVVNIATSEVVYSAAGGGEYSLSNREVLGFGGTASYDATLNGKVLDLAMREAVERLVAGVEAGALRKQ
;
A
#
# COMPACT_ATOMS: atom_id res chain seq x y z
N MET A 1 -32.13 -7.58 69.32
CA MET A 1 -32.96 -7.34 68.13
C MET A 1 -32.05 -6.80 67.03
N ASN A 2 -31.57 -7.63 66.10
CA ASN A 2 -31.07 -7.18 64.80
C ASN A 2 -31.00 -8.37 63.84
N LYS A 3 -31.97 -8.44 62.92
CA LYS A 3 -32.04 -9.44 61.86
C LYS A 3 -31.09 -9.02 60.74
N ASN A 4 -29.89 -9.59 60.70
CA ASN A 4 -29.01 -9.45 59.53
C ASN A 4 -29.59 -10.28 58.38
N LYS A 5 -30.23 -9.62 57.41
CA LYS A 5 -30.82 -10.26 56.23
C LYS A 5 -29.70 -10.58 55.22
N PRO A 6 -29.36 -11.86 54.96
CA PRO A 6 -28.27 -12.24 54.06
C PRO A 6 -28.49 -11.85 52.59
N GLY A 7 -29.73 -11.52 52.20
CA GLY A 7 -30.06 -11.10 50.83
C GLY A 7 -29.55 -9.71 50.45
N ALA A 8 -29.33 -8.80 51.41
CA ALA A 8 -28.86 -7.44 51.10
C ALA A 8 -27.38 -7.41 50.67
N LEU A 9 -26.55 -8.33 51.18
CA LEU A 9 -25.13 -8.43 50.84
C LEU A 9 -24.93 -9.04 49.44
N LEU A 10 -25.77 -9.99 49.03
CA LEU A 10 -25.73 -10.62 47.70
C LEU A 10 -26.16 -9.66 46.59
N ILE A 11 -27.15 -8.80 46.84
CA ILE A 11 -27.61 -7.79 45.87
C ILE A 11 -26.54 -6.69 45.67
N ALA A 12 -25.87 -6.26 46.74
CA ALA A 12 -24.78 -5.29 46.64
C ALA A 12 -23.57 -5.84 45.86
N ALA A 13 -23.25 -7.13 46.02
CA ALA A 13 -22.17 -7.78 45.27
C ALA A 13 -22.49 -7.94 43.77
N LEU A 14 -23.76 -8.23 43.41
CA LEU A 14 -24.19 -8.31 42.01
C LEU A 14 -24.23 -6.95 41.30
N ILE A 15 -24.56 -5.86 42.02
CA ILE A 15 -24.56 -4.50 41.46
C ILE A 15 -23.12 -3.99 41.25
N GLY A 16 -22.17 -4.34 42.13
CA GLY A 16 -20.76 -3.97 41.98
C GLY A 16 -20.07 -4.64 40.77
N ALA A 17 -20.47 -5.87 40.42
CA ALA A 17 -19.93 -6.59 39.27
C ALA A 17 -20.44 -6.07 37.92
N ALA A 18 -21.62 -5.42 37.88
CA ALA A 18 -22.23 -4.92 36.65
C ALA A 18 -21.62 -3.60 36.14
N LEU A 19 -20.81 -2.91 36.94
CA LEU A 19 -20.25 -1.59 36.61
C LEU A 19 -18.74 -1.61 36.26
N ALA A 20 -18.10 -2.79 36.22
CA ALA A 20 -16.67 -2.93 35.96
C ALA A 20 -16.32 -3.17 34.48
N GLY A 21 -17.15 -2.66 33.55
CA GLY A 21 -16.89 -2.70 32.11
C GLY A 21 -16.24 -1.40 31.62
N CYS A 22 -14.94 -1.20 31.88
CA CYS A 22 -14.20 -0.13 31.20
C CYS A 22 -13.84 -0.60 29.78
N ALA A 23 -14.69 -0.30 28.81
CA ALA A 23 -14.29 -0.33 27.41
C ALA A 23 -13.39 0.90 27.16
N SER A 24 -12.07 0.71 27.13
CA SER A 24 -11.16 1.80 26.73
C SER A 24 -11.09 1.87 25.22
N GLU A 25 -11.62 2.94 24.65
CA GLU A 25 -11.43 3.26 23.24
C GLU A 25 -10.16 4.11 23.09
N SER A 26 -9.19 3.60 22.33
CA SER A 26 -7.97 4.34 21.99
C SER A 26 -7.90 4.53 20.47
N SER A 27 -7.68 5.75 20.02
CA SER A 27 -7.43 6.06 18.62
C SER A 27 -6.04 6.68 18.46
N GLN A 28 -5.31 6.24 17.43
CA GLN A 28 -4.01 6.81 17.07
C GLN A 28 -3.93 6.92 15.56
N ALA A 29 -3.44 8.06 15.07
CA ALA A 29 -3.14 8.22 13.65
C ALA A 29 -2.00 7.28 13.25
N LEU A 30 -2.17 6.57 12.13
CA LEU A 30 -1.13 5.72 11.57
C LEU A 30 -0.09 6.57 10.84
N ALA A 31 1.20 6.29 11.08
CA ALA A 31 2.27 6.88 10.29
C ALA A 31 2.22 6.34 8.86
N VAL A 32 2.15 7.23 7.87
CA VAL A 32 2.16 6.90 6.44
C VAL A 32 3.58 7.11 5.92
N PRO A 33 4.32 6.04 5.58
CA PRO A 33 5.71 6.20 5.18
C PRO A 33 5.79 6.64 3.71
N THR A 34 6.70 7.55 3.40
CA THR A 34 6.80 8.21 2.08
C THR A 34 8.15 7.94 1.41
N VAL A 35 8.28 8.26 0.12
CA VAL A 35 9.55 8.17 -0.61
C VAL A 35 10.63 9.04 0.03
N THR A 36 11.88 8.56 0.06
CA THR A 36 13.01 9.25 0.69
C THR A 36 13.26 10.63 0.07
N SER A 37 13.04 10.75 -1.25
CA SER A 37 13.07 12.01 -1.99
C SER A 37 12.10 13.08 -1.46
N ALA A 38 11.00 12.70 -0.82
CA ALA A 38 10.04 13.65 -0.23
C ALA A 38 10.64 14.46 0.92
N ALA A 39 11.62 13.89 1.64
CA ALA A 39 12.34 14.60 2.70
C ALA A 39 13.35 15.64 2.14
N ARG A 40 13.71 15.55 0.86
CA ARG A 40 14.66 16.45 0.19
C ARG A 40 13.90 17.55 -0.55
N PRO A 41 14.06 18.85 -0.18
CA PRO A 41 13.42 19.94 -0.92
C PRO A 41 13.89 19.93 -2.38
N TYR A 42 12.98 20.21 -3.31
CA TYR A 42 13.26 20.25 -4.74
C TYR A 42 12.88 21.60 -5.33
N VAL A 43 13.85 22.25 -5.98
CA VAL A 43 13.71 23.58 -6.59
C VAL A 43 13.95 23.52 -8.11
N GLY A 44 14.00 22.31 -8.70
CA GLY A 44 14.18 22.10 -10.13
C GLY A 44 12.88 22.14 -10.94
N PRO A 45 12.97 22.14 -12.28
CA PRO A 45 11.79 22.04 -13.14
C PRO A 45 11.10 20.69 -12.96
N ARG A 46 9.79 20.71 -12.69
CA ARG A 46 9.00 19.48 -12.57
C ARG A 46 8.59 18.95 -13.94
N THR A 47 8.84 17.67 -14.18
CA THR A 47 8.46 17.01 -15.44
C THR A 47 6.96 16.75 -15.48
N LEU A 48 6.29 17.13 -16.58
CA LEU A 48 4.87 16.83 -16.79
C LEU A 48 4.73 15.37 -17.21
N ILE A 49 4.10 14.57 -16.36
CA ILE A 49 3.90 13.14 -16.62
C ILE A 49 2.43 12.76 -16.48
N ALA A 50 1.98 11.81 -17.28
CA ALA A 50 0.71 11.13 -17.06
C ALA A 50 0.98 9.69 -16.63
N VAL A 51 0.13 9.15 -15.75
CA VAL A 51 0.19 7.73 -15.40
C VAL A 51 -0.69 6.95 -16.36
N GLY A 52 -0.06 6.07 -17.12
CA GLY A 52 -0.72 5.23 -18.11
C GLY A 52 -1.32 3.97 -17.49
N LYS A 53 -1.29 2.89 -18.27
CA LYS A 53 -1.77 1.59 -17.82
C LYS A 53 -0.88 1.05 -16.70
N PHE A 54 -1.51 0.49 -15.68
CA PHE A 54 -0.86 -0.22 -14.60
C PHE A 54 -1.51 -1.58 -14.42
N ASP A 55 -0.84 -2.65 -14.85
CA ASP A 55 -1.41 -4.01 -14.83
C ASP A 55 -0.78 -4.89 -13.74
N ASN A 56 -1.58 -5.82 -13.22
CA ASN A 56 -1.09 -6.96 -12.48
C ASN A 56 -0.67 -8.07 -13.45
N ARG A 57 0.64 -8.26 -13.57
CA ARG A 57 1.25 -9.35 -14.35
C ARG A 57 1.60 -10.57 -13.49
N SER A 58 1.41 -10.49 -12.18
CA SER A 58 1.56 -11.64 -11.28
C SER A 58 0.36 -12.60 -11.39
N ASN A 59 0.53 -13.81 -10.87
CA ASN A 59 -0.56 -14.80 -10.79
C ASN A 59 -1.57 -14.48 -9.66
N PHE A 60 -1.29 -13.47 -8.82
CA PHE A 60 -2.13 -13.16 -7.67
C PHE A 60 -3.49 -12.60 -8.11
N MET A 61 -4.58 -13.18 -7.59
CA MET A 61 -5.97 -12.81 -7.94
C MET A 61 -6.33 -12.91 -9.44
N ARG A 62 -5.57 -13.67 -10.23
CA ARG A 62 -5.82 -13.91 -11.67
C ARG A 62 -6.33 -15.32 -12.00
N GLY A 63 -6.85 -16.04 -11.01
CA GLY A 63 -7.39 -17.39 -11.21
C GLY A 63 -8.67 -17.42 -12.05
N ILE A 64 -9.07 -18.61 -12.49
CA ILE A 64 -10.29 -18.85 -13.30
C ILE A 64 -11.59 -18.39 -12.62
N PHE A 65 -11.58 -18.21 -11.30
CA PHE A 65 -12.71 -17.71 -10.51
C PHE A 65 -12.64 -16.21 -10.21
N SER A 66 -11.71 -15.49 -10.82
CA SER A 66 -11.61 -14.02 -10.69
C SER A 66 -12.71 -13.34 -11.50
N ASP A 67 -13.25 -12.24 -10.98
CA ASP A 67 -14.23 -11.38 -11.67
C ASP A 67 -13.62 -10.62 -12.87
N GLY A 68 -12.33 -10.83 -13.14
CA GLY A 68 -11.57 -10.20 -14.21
C GLY A 68 -11.15 -8.76 -13.89
N VAL A 69 -11.51 -8.25 -12.70
CA VAL A 69 -11.19 -6.87 -12.29
C VAL A 69 -9.79 -6.84 -11.69
N ASP A 70 -8.91 -6.05 -12.29
CA ASP A 70 -7.54 -5.89 -11.82
C ASP A 70 -7.45 -4.88 -10.64
N ARG A 71 -7.83 -5.36 -9.46
CA ARG A 71 -7.79 -4.57 -8.22
C ARG A 71 -6.36 -4.24 -7.78
N LEU A 72 -5.41 -5.13 -8.05
CA LEU A 72 -4.01 -4.92 -7.67
C LEU A 72 -3.38 -3.84 -8.57
N GLY A 73 -3.66 -3.88 -9.88
CA GLY A 73 -3.22 -2.86 -10.82
C GLY A 73 -3.79 -1.48 -10.48
N SER A 74 -5.09 -1.37 -10.23
CA SER A 74 -5.73 -0.09 -9.87
C SER A 74 -5.23 0.48 -8.54
N GLN A 75 -5.05 -0.37 -7.52
CA GLN A 75 -4.43 0.03 -6.26
C GLN A 75 -2.99 0.51 -6.47
N SER A 76 -2.20 -0.23 -7.25
CA SER A 76 -0.81 0.13 -7.55
C SER A 76 -0.71 1.48 -8.26
N LYS A 77 -1.61 1.76 -9.21
CA LYS A 77 -1.70 3.05 -9.90
C LYS A 77 -1.93 4.20 -8.92
N THR A 78 -2.86 4.02 -7.97
CA THR A 78 -3.17 5.02 -6.95
C THR A 78 -1.94 5.32 -6.08
N ILE A 79 -1.27 4.26 -5.62
CA ILE A 79 -0.04 4.36 -4.80
C ILE A 79 1.08 5.06 -5.59
N LEU A 80 1.24 4.71 -6.87
CA LEU A 80 2.23 5.34 -7.76
C LEU A 80 1.99 6.85 -7.88
N ILE A 81 0.75 7.27 -8.18
CA ILE A 81 0.39 8.69 -8.30
C ILE A 81 0.73 9.45 -7.01
N ALA A 82 0.38 8.87 -5.85
CA ALA A 82 0.66 9.47 -4.55
C ALA A 82 2.18 9.68 -4.31
N HIS A 83 3.01 8.66 -4.58
CA HIS A 83 4.46 8.76 -4.38
C HIS A 83 5.14 9.67 -5.40
N LEU A 84 4.69 9.67 -6.66
CA LEU A 84 5.19 10.60 -7.68
C LEU A 84 4.89 12.06 -7.29
N GLN A 85 3.67 12.35 -6.83
CA GLN A 85 3.30 13.69 -6.33
C GLN A 85 4.13 14.08 -5.10
N THR A 86 4.23 13.18 -4.12
CA THR A 86 4.96 13.42 -2.86
C THR A 86 6.47 13.59 -3.08
N SER A 87 7.03 13.00 -4.15
CA SER A 87 8.42 13.21 -4.52
C SER A 87 8.72 14.67 -4.88
N ASN A 88 7.74 15.49 -5.28
CA ASN A 88 7.91 16.87 -5.74
C ASN A 88 8.76 17.05 -7.02
N ARG A 89 9.12 15.98 -7.74
CA ARG A 89 9.88 16.05 -9.01
C ARG A 89 8.99 16.03 -10.26
N PHE A 90 7.71 15.71 -10.07
CA PHE A 90 6.77 15.49 -11.16
C PHE A 90 5.52 16.35 -11.01
N ASN A 91 4.97 16.79 -12.13
CA ASN A 91 3.61 17.28 -12.23
C ASN A 91 2.76 16.14 -12.83
N VAL A 92 2.15 15.34 -11.96
CA VAL A 92 1.35 14.19 -12.38
C VAL A 92 -0.03 14.67 -12.84
N LEU A 93 -0.38 14.36 -14.08
CA LEU A 93 -1.68 14.68 -14.66
C LEU A 93 -2.67 13.55 -14.39
N ASP A 94 -3.82 13.91 -13.81
CA ASP A 94 -4.93 12.98 -13.59
C ASP A 94 -5.67 12.76 -14.92
N ARG A 95 -5.65 11.52 -15.40
CA ARG A 95 -6.32 11.11 -16.64
C ARG A 95 -7.53 10.23 -16.38
N ASP A 96 -7.67 9.69 -15.18
CA ASP A 96 -8.72 8.74 -14.84
C ASP A 96 -10.02 9.48 -14.49
N ASN A 97 -9.89 10.64 -13.82
CA ASN A 97 -11.05 11.41 -13.35
C ASN A 97 -11.44 12.55 -14.31
N MET A 98 -11.11 12.43 -15.60
CA MET A 98 -11.33 13.50 -16.59
C MET A 98 -12.82 13.80 -16.83
N ALA A 99 -13.69 12.80 -16.69
CA ALA A 99 -15.13 12.97 -16.87
C ALA A 99 -15.73 13.82 -15.74
N GLU A 100 -15.37 13.51 -14.51
CA GLU A 100 -15.77 14.22 -13.30
C GLU A 100 -15.21 15.64 -13.30
N LEU A 101 -13.94 15.81 -13.64
CA LEU A 101 -13.31 17.13 -13.77
C LEU A 101 -13.98 17.99 -14.84
N LYS A 102 -14.42 17.37 -15.94
CA LYS A 102 -15.15 18.06 -17.02
C LYS A 102 -16.52 18.52 -16.53
N GLN A 103 -17.24 17.66 -15.84
CA GLN A 103 -18.55 17.98 -15.27
C GLN A 103 -18.46 19.16 -14.27
N GLU A 104 -17.47 19.18 -13.39
CA GLU A 104 -17.25 20.30 -12.45
C GLU A 104 -16.87 21.60 -13.17
N ALA A 105 -16.06 21.53 -14.22
CA ALA A 105 -15.72 22.69 -15.03
C ALA A 105 -16.95 23.26 -15.76
N GLU A 106 -17.83 22.39 -16.26
CA GLU A 106 -19.11 22.76 -16.85
C GLU A 106 -20.04 23.42 -15.83
N PHE A 107 -20.16 22.88 -14.61
CA PHE A 107 -20.91 23.49 -13.52
C PHE A 107 -20.38 24.88 -13.16
N LYS A 108 -19.05 25.05 -13.16
CA LYS A 108 -18.38 26.33 -12.92
C LYS A 108 -18.39 27.27 -14.14
N LYS A 109 -18.91 26.81 -15.29
CA LYS A 109 -18.89 27.54 -16.58
C LYS A 109 -17.49 27.99 -16.98
N GLN A 110 -16.48 27.18 -16.70
CA GLN A 110 -15.07 27.45 -16.98
C GLN A 110 -14.53 26.50 -18.04
N GLY A 111 -13.81 27.03 -19.03
CA GLY A 111 -13.06 26.21 -19.98
C GLY A 111 -11.90 25.46 -19.33
N GLN A 112 -11.73 24.19 -19.65
CA GLN A 112 -10.59 23.40 -19.17
C GLN A 112 -9.35 23.64 -20.04
N ASN A 113 -8.25 24.07 -19.42
CA ASN A 113 -6.93 24.11 -20.07
C ASN A 113 -6.19 22.80 -19.78
N ILE A 114 -6.52 21.75 -20.53
CA ILE A 114 -5.96 20.40 -20.33
C ILE A 114 -4.49 20.41 -20.76
N LYS A 115 -3.58 20.25 -19.78
CA LYS A 115 -2.14 20.14 -20.07
C LYS A 115 -1.80 18.82 -20.76
N GLY A 116 -0.89 18.84 -21.72
CA GLY A 116 -0.23 17.65 -22.27
C GLY A 116 0.85 17.13 -21.32
N ALA A 117 1.08 15.82 -21.30
CA ALA A 117 2.24 15.23 -20.64
C ALA A 117 3.39 15.12 -21.64
N ASP A 118 4.63 15.27 -21.17
CA ASP A 118 5.83 15.02 -22.00
C ASP A 118 6.20 13.53 -21.98
N PHE A 119 5.86 12.84 -20.90
CA PHE A 119 6.10 11.42 -20.74
C PHE A 119 4.89 10.71 -20.13
N VAL A 120 4.73 9.43 -20.48
CA VAL A 120 3.76 8.54 -19.85
C VAL A 120 4.51 7.52 -19.01
N VAL A 121 4.17 7.42 -17.73
CA VAL A 121 4.69 6.37 -16.86
C VAL A 121 3.72 5.20 -16.88
N THR A 122 4.15 4.07 -17.42
CA THR A 122 3.43 2.80 -17.33
C THR A 122 4.08 1.93 -16.27
N GLY A 123 3.34 0.94 -15.76
CA GLY A 123 3.92 0.02 -14.80
C GLY A 123 3.21 -1.32 -14.74
N ASP A 124 3.89 -2.29 -14.15
CA ASP A 124 3.37 -3.62 -13.96
C ASP A 124 3.79 -4.15 -12.58
N VAL A 125 2.86 -4.79 -11.87
CA VAL A 125 3.22 -5.66 -10.74
C VAL A 125 3.67 -6.99 -11.34
N THR A 126 4.98 -7.21 -11.41
CA THR A 126 5.58 -8.36 -12.07
C THR A 126 5.56 -9.60 -11.18
N GLU A 127 5.79 -9.42 -9.88
CA GLU A 127 5.71 -10.49 -8.89
C GLU A 127 4.92 -10.02 -7.70
N PHE A 128 4.02 -10.86 -7.20
CA PHE A 128 3.25 -10.57 -5.99
C PHE A 128 2.82 -11.88 -5.36
N GLY A 129 3.04 -12.03 -4.06
CA GLY A 129 2.61 -13.22 -3.36
C GLY A 129 3.11 -13.33 -1.94
N ARG A 130 2.85 -14.50 -1.35
CA ARG A 130 3.32 -14.89 -0.02
C ARG A 130 3.89 -16.29 -0.10
N LYS A 131 5.02 -16.52 0.55
CA LYS A 131 5.58 -17.84 0.82
C LYS A 131 5.51 -18.10 2.32
N GLU A 132 5.07 -19.29 2.70
CA GLU A 132 5.12 -19.73 4.10
C GLU A 132 6.32 -20.66 4.28
N VAL A 133 7.19 -20.32 5.22
CA VAL A 133 8.32 -21.14 5.64
C VAL A 133 8.02 -21.64 7.05
N GLY A 134 7.73 -22.93 7.16
CA GLY A 134 7.58 -23.60 8.46
C GLY A 134 8.94 -24.05 8.98
N ASP A 135 9.28 -23.64 10.20
CA ASP A 135 10.40 -24.24 10.93
C ASP A 135 9.84 -25.32 11.87
N LYS A 136 10.16 -26.58 11.54
CA LYS A 136 9.86 -27.74 12.40
C LYS A 136 11.10 -28.07 13.21
N GLN A 137 11.39 -27.28 14.25
CA GLN A 137 12.37 -27.71 15.23
C GLN A 137 11.83 -28.91 16.04
N LEU A 138 12.64 -29.97 16.10
CA LEU A 138 12.51 -31.11 17.00
C LEU A 138 11.10 -31.76 17.04
N PHE A 139 10.67 -32.32 15.90
CA PHE A 139 9.46 -33.15 15.77
C PHE A 139 8.13 -32.51 16.25
N GLY A 140 8.08 -31.19 16.45
CA GLY A 140 6.88 -30.50 16.98
C GLY A 140 6.69 -30.61 18.49
N ILE A 141 7.73 -31.05 19.22
CA ILE A 141 7.70 -31.26 20.68
C ILE A 141 8.23 -30.04 21.45
N MET A 142 8.90 -29.09 20.77
CA MET A 142 9.42 -27.84 21.38
C MET A 142 8.75 -26.56 20.82
N GLY A 143 7.85 -26.69 19.85
CA GLY A 143 7.11 -25.58 19.24
C GLY A 143 7.03 -25.68 17.72
N ARG A 144 6.10 -24.93 17.12
CA ARG A 144 5.99 -24.76 15.66
C ARG A 144 6.28 -23.30 15.32
N GLY A 145 7.33 -23.07 14.54
CA GLY A 145 7.60 -21.76 13.95
C GLY A 145 6.91 -21.68 12.58
N LYS A 146 6.07 -20.67 12.36
CA LYS A 146 5.58 -20.32 11.02
C LYS A 146 6.06 -18.93 10.68
N THR A 147 6.83 -18.81 9.61
CA THR A 147 7.23 -17.53 9.05
C THR A 147 6.51 -17.32 7.74
N GLN A 148 5.68 -16.29 7.66
CA GLN A 148 5.03 -15.88 6.42
C GLN A 148 5.80 -14.72 5.83
N VAL A 149 6.24 -14.87 4.59
CA VAL A 149 7.01 -13.86 3.87
C VAL A 149 6.19 -13.39 2.68
N ALA A 150 5.74 -12.14 2.73
CA ALA A 150 5.06 -11.47 1.63
C ALA A 150 6.07 -10.71 0.77
N TYR A 151 5.93 -10.77 -0.54
CA TYR A 151 6.86 -10.12 -1.48
C TYR A 151 6.11 -9.49 -2.66
N ALA A 152 6.66 -8.39 -3.17
CA ALA A 152 6.18 -7.70 -4.35
C ALA A 152 7.34 -7.17 -5.16
N LYS A 153 7.22 -7.22 -6.49
CA LYS A 153 8.11 -6.52 -7.42
C LYS A 153 7.26 -5.73 -8.40
N VAL A 154 7.69 -4.50 -8.63
CA VAL A 154 7.05 -3.55 -9.51
C VAL A 154 8.07 -3.08 -10.53
N THR A 155 7.64 -2.94 -11.78
CA THR A 155 8.43 -2.30 -12.84
C THR A 155 7.70 -1.08 -13.33
N LEU A 156 8.41 0.03 -13.50
CA LEU A 156 7.95 1.29 -14.06
C LEU A 156 8.73 1.56 -15.34
N ASN A 157 8.03 1.97 -16.39
CA ASN A 157 8.61 2.38 -17.66
C ASN A 157 8.16 3.80 -17.97
N VAL A 158 9.10 4.65 -18.37
CA VAL A 158 8.84 6.02 -18.81
C VAL A 158 8.91 6.05 -20.32
N VAL A 159 7.79 6.39 -20.94
CA VAL A 159 7.63 6.41 -22.40
C VAL A 159 7.55 7.84 -22.88
N ASN A 160 8.36 8.19 -23.87
CA ASN A 160 8.27 9.48 -24.56
C ASN A 160 7.06 9.48 -25.50
N ILE A 161 6.17 10.47 -25.37
CA ILE A 161 4.95 10.53 -26.18
C ILE A 161 5.20 10.83 -27.66
N ALA A 162 6.31 11.48 -28.00
CA ALA A 162 6.63 11.86 -29.37
C ALA A 162 7.27 10.70 -30.15
N THR A 163 8.14 9.92 -29.50
CA THR A 163 8.90 8.83 -30.15
C THR A 163 8.38 7.44 -29.84
N SER A 164 7.50 7.29 -28.85
CA SER A 164 7.07 5.99 -28.31
C SER A 164 8.21 5.14 -27.72
N GLU A 165 9.38 5.73 -27.49
CA GLU A 165 10.53 5.04 -26.90
C GLU A 165 10.40 4.98 -25.37
N VAL A 166 10.81 3.84 -24.80
CA VAL A 166 11.03 3.73 -23.36
C VAL A 166 12.36 4.39 -23.04
N VAL A 167 12.32 5.61 -22.51
CA VAL A 167 13.51 6.43 -22.24
C VAL A 167 14.17 6.07 -20.90
N TYR A 168 13.41 5.49 -19.99
CA TYR A 168 13.92 5.06 -18.69
C TYR A 168 13.03 3.97 -18.08
N SER A 169 13.63 3.05 -17.34
CA SER A 169 12.91 2.03 -16.59
C SER A 169 13.47 1.92 -15.17
N ALA A 170 12.58 1.73 -14.21
CA ALA A 170 12.93 1.51 -12.81
C ALA A 170 12.14 0.32 -12.27
N ALA A 171 12.80 -0.59 -11.56
CA ALA A 171 12.14 -1.65 -10.84
C ALA A 171 12.27 -1.41 -9.34
N GLY A 172 11.28 -1.83 -8.56
CA GLY A 172 11.31 -1.81 -7.10
C GLY A 172 10.86 -3.14 -6.53
N GLY A 173 11.38 -3.49 -5.36
CA GLY A 173 11.09 -4.75 -4.68
C GLY A 173 10.87 -4.52 -3.20
N GLY A 174 9.94 -5.27 -2.62
CA GLY A 174 9.66 -5.27 -1.19
C GLY A 174 9.47 -6.70 -0.70
N GLU A 175 9.97 -6.98 0.49
CA GLU A 175 9.71 -8.22 1.22
C GLU A 175 9.35 -7.86 2.66
N TYR A 176 8.32 -8.52 3.22
CA TYR A 176 7.94 -8.37 4.62
C TYR A 176 7.72 -9.75 5.24
N SER A 177 8.46 -10.04 6.30
CA SER A 177 8.39 -11.29 7.04
C SER A 177 7.63 -11.12 8.36
N LEU A 178 6.60 -11.93 8.58
CA LEU A 178 5.93 -12.09 9.87
C LEU A 178 6.32 -13.47 10.42
N SER A 179 7.07 -13.49 11.53
CA SER A 179 7.43 -14.72 12.24
C SER A 179 6.55 -14.91 13.46
N ASN A 180 5.91 -16.06 13.56
CA ASN A 180 5.13 -16.47 14.73
C ASN A 180 5.69 -17.79 15.28
N ARG A 181 5.77 -17.89 16.60
CA ARG A 181 6.23 -19.09 17.31
C ARG A 181 5.15 -19.56 18.28
N GLU A 182 4.61 -20.75 18.02
CA GLU A 182 3.72 -21.43 18.95
C GLU A 182 4.55 -22.21 19.98
N VAL A 183 4.28 -21.98 21.27
CA VAL A 183 4.87 -22.74 22.39
C VAL A 183 3.87 -23.81 22.83
N LEU A 184 4.33 -25.03 23.15
CA LEU A 184 3.44 -26.10 23.59
C LEU A 184 2.59 -25.67 24.80
N GLY A 185 1.28 -25.95 24.73
CA GLY A 185 0.31 -25.66 25.78
C GLY A 185 -0.46 -24.34 25.58
N PHE A 186 -0.01 -23.45 24.70
CA PHE A 186 -0.71 -22.22 24.34
C PHE A 186 -0.97 -22.24 22.82
N GLY A 187 -2.20 -22.56 22.42
CA GLY A 187 -2.62 -22.53 21.02
C GLY A 187 -2.52 -21.11 20.46
N GLY A 188 -1.39 -20.79 19.83
CA GLY A 188 -1.20 -19.52 19.15
C GLY A 188 -1.81 -19.58 17.76
N THR A 189 -3.03 -19.08 17.59
CA THR A 189 -3.55 -18.85 16.25
C THR A 189 -2.73 -17.74 15.59
N ALA A 190 -1.94 -18.10 14.57
CA ALA A 190 -1.30 -17.12 13.71
C ALA A 190 -2.39 -16.32 12.98
N SER A 191 -2.77 -15.16 13.53
CA SER A 191 -3.74 -14.27 12.89
C SER A 191 -3.18 -13.78 11.56
N TYR A 192 -3.92 -14.07 10.49
CA TYR A 192 -3.62 -13.56 9.15
C TYR A 192 -3.76 -12.04 9.14
N ASP A 193 -2.64 -11.31 8.97
CA ASP A 193 -2.70 -9.88 8.66
C ASP A 193 -2.95 -9.69 7.16
N ALA A 194 -4.17 -9.28 6.82
CA ALA A 194 -4.60 -8.99 5.46
C ALA A 194 -3.91 -7.75 4.86
N THR A 195 -3.35 -6.88 5.69
CA THR A 195 -2.72 -5.62 5.27
C THR A 195 -1.30 -5.80 4.74
N LEU A 196 -0.67 -6.95 4.98
CA LEU A 196 0.69 -7.29 4.52
C LEU A 196 0.86 -7.10 3.00
N ASN A 197 -0.15 -7.48 2.24
CA ASN A 197 -0.18 -7.33 0.79
C ASN A 197 -0.04 -5.86 0.37
N GLY A 198 -0.78 -4.96 1.03
CA GLY A 198 -0.69 -3.52 0.79
C GLY A 198 0.65 -2.93 1.24
N LYS A 199 1.16 -3.36 2.40
CA LYS A 199 2.46 -2.89 2.95
C LYS A 199 3.62 -3.21 2.02
N VAL A 200 3.67 -4.43 1.49
CA VAL A 200 4.75 -4.87 0.60
C VAL A 200 4.65 -4.20 -0.77
N LEU A 201 3.43 -4.02 -1.29
CA LEU A 201 3.22 -3.30 -2.54
C LEU A 201 3.67 -1.84 -2.42
N ASP A 202 3.29 -1.16 -1.34
CA ASP A 202 3.70 0.22 -1.07
C ASP A 202 5.23 0.33 -0.96
N LEU A 203 5.87 -0.60 -0.23
CA LEU A 203 7.33 -0.65 -0.11
C LEU A 203 8.01 -0.81 -1.47
N ALA A 204 7.55 -1.76 -2.29
CA ALA A 204 8.10 -1.98 -3.63
C ALA A 204 7.88 -0.75 -4.53
N MET A 205 6.73 -0.09 -4.44
CA MET A 205 6.43 1.10 -5.22
C MET A 205 7.33 2.28 -4.82
N ARG A 206 7.54 2.49 -3.51
CA ARG A 206 8.42 3.54 -3.00
C ARG A 206 9.85 3.37 -3.51
N GLU A 207 10.36 2.15 -3.51
CA GLU A 207 11.68 1.84 -4.05
C GLU A 207 11.74 2.10 -5.57
N ALA A 208 10.71 1.70 -6.32
CA ALA A 208 10.64 1.96 -7.76
C ALA A 208 10.61 3.46 -8.07
N VAL A 209 9.82 4.23 -7.33
CA VAL A 209 9.72 5.69 -7.48
C VAL A 209 11.01 6.38 -7.08
N GLU A 210 11.69 5.94 -6.02
CA GLU A 210 12.97 6.54 -5.63
C GLU A 210 14.05 6.32 -6.70
N ARG A 211 14.10 5.13 -7.31
CA ARG A 211 14.99 4.84 -8.45
C ARG A 211 14.63 5.62 -9.70
N LEU A 212 13.33 5.86 -9.91
CA LEU A 212 12.85 6.75 -10.96
C LEU A 212 13.30 8.19 -10.72
N VAL A 213 13.13 8.72 -9.50
CA VAL A 213 13.58 10.05 -9.10
C VAL A 213 15.09 10.18 -9.29
N ALA A 214 15.88 9.18 -8.88
CA ALA A 214 17.33 9.17 -9.08
C ALA A 214 17.70 9.26 -10.58
N GLY A 215 16.99 8.54 -11.45
CA GLY A 215 17.16 8.64 -12.90
C GLY A 215 16.83 10.03 -13.46
N VAL A 216 15.77 10.65 -12.95
CA VAL A 216 15.39 12.03 -13.32
C VAL A 216 16.45 13.04 -12.87
N GLU A 217 16.92 12.93 -11.63
CA GLU A 217 17.98 13.79 -11.08
C GLU A 217 19.29 13.61 -11.86
N ALA A 218 19.56 12.41 -12.41
CA ALA A 218 20.68 12.13 -13.32
C ALA A 218 20.47 12.61 -14.77
N GLY A 219 19.29 13.14 -15.11
CA GLY A 219 18.99 13.72 -16.41
C GLY A 219 18.38 12.76 -17.43
N ALA A 220 17.86 11.60 -17.01
CA ALA A 220 17.26 10.61 -17.91
C ALA A 220 16.01 11.13 -18.67
N LEU A 221 15.31 12.13 -18.13
CA LEU A 221 14.06 12.67 -18.71
C LEU A 221 14.21 14.09 -19.29
N ARG A 222 15.40 14.44 -19.81
CA ARG A 222 15.55 15.72 -20.50
C ARG A 222 14.77 15.70 -21.82
N LYS A 223 13.99 16.76 -22.07
CA LYS A 223 13.43 17.03 -23.40
C LYS A 223 14.61 17.17 -24.37
N GLN A 224 14.65 16.30 -25.39
CA GLN A 224 15.53 16.48 -26.53
C GLN A 224 14.98 17.57 -27.44
#